data_AF-J2VIE0-F1
#
_entry.id   AF-J2VIE0-F1
#
_cell.length_a   1.000
_cell.length_b   1.000
_cell.length_c   1.000
_cell.angle_alpha   90.00
_cell.angle_beta   90.00
_cell.angle_gamma   90.00
#
_symmetry.space_group_name_H-M   'P 1'
#
loop_
_entity.id
_entity.type
_entity.pdbx_description
1 polymer ?
#
loop_
_entity_poly.entity_id
_entity_poly.type
_entity_poly.pdbx_seq_one_letter_code
_entity_poly.pdbx_strand_id
1 'polypeptide(L)'
;MRSTRAASAVERLNRRAQTQQYSMLKLADERLQLIQRVPGKPMEKIGQPLELDEFVAFVNGHGPQTPRRVSKLDVQFEKNMRNKKSDPE
;
A
#
# COMPACT_ATOMS: atom_id res chain seq x y z
N MET A 1 -12.58 12.20 0.94
CA MET A 1 -11.29 12.14 0.20
C MET A 1 -10.49 10.90 0.63
N ARG A 2 -10.76 9.74 0.02
CA ARG A 2 -10.07 8.47 0.29
C ARG A 2 -8.70 8.40 -0.39
N SER A 3 -8.64 8.83 -1.65
CA SER A 3 -7.42 8.89 -2.47
C SER A 3 -6.27 9.70 -1.85
N THR A 4 -6.59 10.72 -1.05
CA THR A 4 -5.59 11.61 -0.44
C THR A 4 -4.79 10.92 0.65
N ARG A 5 -5.40 10.07 1.49
CA ARG A 5 -4.69 9.41 2.60
C ARG A 5 -3.64 8.42 2.11
N ALA A 6 -3.99 7.62 1.11
CA ALA A 6 -3.07 6.67 0.50
C ALA A 6 -1.92 7.37 -0.25
N ALA A 7 -2.24 8.44 -0.99
CA ALA A 7 -1.22 9.27 -1.63
C ALA A 7 -0.24 9.86 -0.60
N SER A 8 -0.74 10.44 0.49
CA SER A 8 0.12 10.97 1.57
C SER A 8 0.94 9.90 2.26
N ALA A 9 0.42 8.67 2.42
CA ALA A 9 1.19 7.56 2.98
C ALA A 9 2.37 7.17 2.09
N VAL A 10 2.15 7.03 0.79
CA VAL A 10 3.20 6.74 -0.19
C VAL A 10 4.21 7.89 -0.27
N GLU A 11 3.76 9.13 -0.20
CA GLU A 11 4.65 10.29 -0.18
C GLU A 11 5.57 10.29 1.04
N ARG A 12 5.05 9.98 2.24
CA ARG A 12 5.87 9.80 3.45
C ARG A 12 6.88 8.67 3.28
N LEU A 13 6.48 7.55 2.67
CA LEU A 13 7.39 6.45 2.34
C LEU A 13 8.50 6.90 1.38
N ASN A 14 8.16 7.66 0.34
CA ASN A 14 9.15 8.21 -0.58
C ASN A 14 10.11 9.18 0.10
N ARG A 15 9.64 10.02 1.02
CA ARG A 15 10.51 10.95 1.76
C ARG A 15 11.57 10.23 2.61
N ARG A 16 11.26 9.04 3.15
CA ARG A 16 12.23 8.21 3.90
C ARG A 16 13.06 7.30 3.00
N ALA A 17 12.67 7.10 1.75
CA ALA A 17 13.37 6.24 0.81
C ALA A 17 14.28 7.10 -0.09
N GLN A 18 15.59 7.04 0.14
CA GLN A 18 16.54 7.88 -0.62
C GLN A 18 16.85 7.34 -2.02
N THR A 19 16.87 6.01 -2.20
CA THR A 19 17.31 5.35 -3.44
C THR A 19 16.19 4.64 -4.20
N GLN A 20 14.98 4.64 -3.64
CA GLN A 20 13.83 3.89 -4.15
C GLN A 20 12.62 4.80 -4.18
N GLN A 21 11.82 4.65 -5.22
CA GLN A 21 10.54 5.32 -5.33
C GLN A 21 9.42 4.31 -5.19
N TYR A 22 8.35 4.75 -4.56
CA TYR A 22 7.15 3.98 -4.31
C TYR A 22 5.98 4.70 -4.96
N SER A 23 5.06 3.92 -5.49
CA SER A 23 3.84 4.42 -6.14
C SER A 23 2.68 3.51 -5.78
N MET A 24 1.49 4.08 -5.78
CA MET A 24 0.26 3.34 -5.57
C MET A 24 -0.37 3.02 -6.92
N LEU A 25 -0.73 1.75 -7.13
CA LEU A 25 -1.56 1.32 -8.24
C LEU A 25 -2.98 1.07 -7.73
N LYS A 26 -3.97 1.67 -8.39
CA LYS A 26 -5.37 1.35 -8.17
C LYS A 26 -5.78 0.20 -9.08
N LEU A 27 -6.40 -0.82 -8.51
CA LEU A 27 -6.98 -1.93 -9.24
C LEU A 27 -8.48 -1.68 -9.49
N ALA A 28 -9.06 -2.44 -10.41
CA ALA A 28 -10.47 -2.31 -10.80
C ALA A 28 -11.44 -2.71 -9.67
N ASP A 29 -10.98 -3.45 -8.66
CA ASP A 29 -11.74 -3.93 -7.51
C ASP A 29 -11.70 -2.96 -6.31
N GLU A 30 -11.41 -1.67 -6.56
CA GLU A 30 -11.18 -0.63 -5.52
C GLU A 30 -9.97 -0.88 -4.60
N ARG A 31 -9.19 -1.94 -4.83
CA ARG A 31 -7.98 -2.22 -4.07
C ARG A 31 -6.79 -1.43 -4.56
N LEU A 32 -5.82 -1.32 -3.68
CA LEU A 32 -4.59 -0.56 -3.83
C LEU A 32 -3.40 -1.50 -3.67
N GLN A 33 -2.47 -1.43 -4.60
CA GLN A 33 -1.23 -2.20 -4.54
C GLN A 33 -0.03 -1.25 -4.53
N LEU A 34 0.96 -1.57 -3.69
CA LEU A 34 2.19 -0.79 -3.62
C LEU A 34 3.11 -1.26 -4.74
N ILE A 35 3.71 -0.32 -5.44
CA ILE A 35 4.73 -0.58 -6.46
C ILE A 35 6.00 0.10 -6.05
N GLN A 36 7.10 -0.65 -6.09
CA GLN A 36 8.44 -0.13 -5.95
C GLN A 36 9.06 0.07 -7.33
N ARG A 37 9.68 1.22 -7.52
CA ARG A 37 10.47 1.59 -8.69
C ARG A 37 11.88 1.91 -8.22
N VAL A 38 12.82 1.15 -8.74
CA VAL A 38 14.26 1.37 -8.50
C VAL A 38 14.89 1.67 -9.86
N PRO A 39 15.72 2.71 -9.98
CA PRO A 39 16.45 2.99 -11.21
C PRO A 39 17.21 1.75 -11.71
N GLY A 40 17.05 1.41 -12.98
CA GLY A 40 17.71 0.23 -13.58
C GLY A 40 17.05 -1.12 -13.28
N LYS A 41 15.92 -1.17 -12.56
CA LYS A 41 15.13 -2.39 -12.35
C LYS A 41 13.69 -2.23 -12.88
N PRO A 42 13.05 -3.35 -13.28
CA PRO A 42 11.63 -3.33 -13.59
C PRO A 42 10.81 -2.94 -12.37
N MET A 43 9.62 -2.43 -12.62
CA MET A 43 8.66 -2.07 -11.57
C MET A 43 8.26 -3.35 -10.82
N GLU A 44 8.41 -3.34 -9.50
CA GLU A 44 8.11 -4.50 -8.66
C GLU A 44 6.85 -4.23 -7.84
N LYS A 45 5.88 -5.14 -7.94
CA LYS A 45 4.65 -5.07 -7.15
C LYS A 45 4.97 -5.61 -5.75
N ILE A 46 4.75 -4.79 -4.74
CA ILE A 46 5.03 -5.13 -3.35
C ILE A 46 3.74 -5.49 -2.63
N GLY A 47 3.69 -6.71 -2.11
CA GLY A 47 2.52 -7.24 -1.42
C GLY A 47 1.33 -7.52 -2.35
N GLN A 48 0.20 -7.86 -1.74
CA GLN A 48 -1.08 -8.09 -2.41
C GLN A 48 -1.89 -6.79 -2.57
N PRO A 49 -2.87 -6.73 -3.48
CA PRO A 49 -3.86 -5.66 -3.49
C PRO A 49 -4.63 -5.61 -2.17
N LEU A 50 -4.64 -4.45 -1.51
CA LEU A 50 -5.25 -4.22 -0.19
C LEU A 50 -6.32 -3.13 -0.27
N GLU A 51 -7.27 -3.15 0.67
CA GLU A 51 -8.21 -2.05 0.84
C GLU A 51 -7.51 -0.76 1.29
N LEU A 52 -8.20 0.38 1.25
CA LEU A 52 -7.60 1.69 1.55
C LEU A 52 -6.90 1.76 2.92
N ASP A 53 -7.60 1.37 3.99
CA ASP A 53 -7.08 1.52 5.35
C ASP A 53 -5.93 0.54 5.61
N GLU A 54 -6.05 -0.69 5.10
CA GLU A 54 -5.00 -1.71 5.15
C GLU A 54 -3.77 -1.28 4.36
N PHE A 55 -3.96 -0.72 3.17
CA PHE A 55 -2.90 -0.17 2.33
C PHE A 55 -2.15 0.95 3.05
N VAL A 56 -2.87 1.87 3.71
CA VAL A 56 -2.23 2.96 4.48
C VAL A 56 -1.42 2.39 5.65
N ALA A 57 -1.95 1.43 6.40
CA ALA A 57 -1.23 0.78 7.50
C ALA A 57 0.02 0.03 6.99
N PHE A 58 -0.13 -0.74 5.90
CA PHE A 58 0.94 -1.46 5.23
C PHE A 58 2.05 -0.51 4.77
N VAL A 59 1.69 0.55 4.04
CA VAL A 59 2.65 1.56 3.57
C VAL A 59 3.33 2.27 4.73
N ASN A 60 2.60 2.64 5.78
CA ASN A 60 3.21 3.30 6.95
C ASN A 60 4.23 2.39 7.64
N GLY A 61 3.95 1.08 7.77
CA GLY A 61 4.86 0.08 8.32
C GLY A 61 6.00 -0.34 7.37
N HIS A 62 5.82 -0.16 6.06
CA HIS A 62 6.80 -0.53 5.05
C HIS A 62 7.84 0.58 4.85
N GLY A 63 9.12 0.33 5.09
CA GLY A 63 10.20 1.28 4.82
C GLY A 63 11.56 0.67 5.18
N PRO A 64 12.66 1.43 5.10
CA PRO A 64 13.99 0.92 5.42
C PRO A 64 14.14 0.69 6.94
N GLN A 65 13.57 -0.41 7.43
CA GLN A 65 14.21 -1.23 8.44
C GLN A 65 14.97 -2.31 7.68
N THR A 66 16.24 -2.47 8.02
CA THR A 66 17.25 -3.43 7.54
C THR A 66 16.71 -4.71 6.88
N PRO A 67 17.38 -5.17 5.80
CA PRO A 67 16.79 -5.96 4.72
C PRO A 67 16.29 -7.30 5.23
N ARG A 68 14.99 -7.45 5.38
CA ARG A 68 14.37 -8.76 5.56
C ARG A 68 13.58 -9.09 4.31
N ARG A 69 14.08 -10.11 3.61
CA ARG A 69 13.37 -10.89 2.59
C ARG A 69 11.95 -11.14 3.09
N VAL A 70 10.96 -10.39 2.61
CA VAL A 70 9.56 -10.76 2.81
C VAL A 70 9.26 -11.89 1.83
N SER A 71 9.64 -13.08 2.29
CA SER A 71 9.29 -14.37 1.72
C SER A 71 7.77 -14.51 1.74
N LYS A 72 7.17 -14.33 0.56
CA LYS A 72 6.00 -15.00 -0.06
C LYS A 72 4.87 -15.70 0.73
N LEU A 73 4.78 -15.74 2.06
CA LEU A 73 3.87 -16.74 2.70
C LEU A 73 3.11 -16.37 3.97
N ASP A 74 2.99 -15.12 4.39
CA ASP A 74 2.14 -14.82 5.55
C ASP A 74 1.51 -13.43 5.42
N VAL A 75 0.21 -13.39 5.12
CA VAL A 75 -0.83 -12.83 5.99
C VAL A 75 -2.15 -13.19 5.31
N GLN A 76 -2.73 -14.28 5.83
CA GLN A 76 -4.13 -14.61 5.69
C GLN A 76 -4.99 -13.37 5.99
N PHE A 77 -5.94 -13.04 5.12
CA PHE A 77 -7.33 -13.45 5.37
C PHE A 77 -7.76 -13.04 6.77
N GLU A 78 -8.50 -11.93 6.87
CA GLU A 78 -9.76 -11.83 7.63
C GLU A 78 -10.08 -10.38 8.03
N LYS A 79 -11.38 -10.07 7.92
CA LYS A 79 -12.14 -9.06 8.66
C LYS A 79 -12.33 -7.66 8.04
N ASN A 80 -13.45 -7.59 7.32
CA ASN A 80 -14.64 -6.82 7.69
C ASN A 80 -14.66 -5.29 7.51
N MET A 81 -15.51 -4.89 6.56
CA MET A 81 -16.58 -3.88 6.69
C MET A 81 -16.33 -2.64 7.56
N ARG A 82 -16.16 -1.49 6.90
CA ARG A 82 -16.59 -0.13 7.33
C ARG A 82 -16.43 0.78 6.10
N ASN A 83 -17.48 1.19 5.37
CA ASN A 83 -18.65 1.90 5.83
C ASN A 83 -19.85 1.63 4.91
N LYS A 84 -20.84 0.93 5.44
CA LYS A 84 -22.24 1.31 5.25
C LYS A 84 -22.45 2.59 6.07
N LYS A 85 -22.49 3.75 5.41
CA LYS A 85 -23.17 4.98 5.87
C LYS A 85 -23.47 5.87 4.66
N SER A 86 -24.55 5.55 3.97
CA SER A 86 -25.47 6.56 3.45
C SER A 86 -26.85 6.14 3.99
N ASP A 87 -27.39 7.04 4.80
CA ASP A 87 -28.52 6.96 5.74
C ASP A 87 -29.90 6.66 5.09
N PRO A 88 -30.93 6.38 5.91
CA PRO A 88 -32.21 5.78 5.49
C PRO A 88 -33.22 6.81 5.00
N GLU A 89 -34.13 6.38 4.13
CA GLU A 89 -35.46 6.97 3.96
C GLU A 89 -36.47 5.86 3.64
#